data_AF-A0A854CKU2-F1
#
_entry.id   AF-A0A854CKU2-F1
#
_cell.length_a   1.000
_cell.length_b   1.000
_cell.length_c   1.000
_cell.angle_alpha   90.00
_cell.angle_beta   90.00
_cell.angle_gamma   90.00
#
_symmetry.space_group_name_H-M   'P 1'
#
loop_
_entity.id
_entity.type
_entity.pdbx_description
1 polymer ?
#
loop_
_entity_poly.entity_id
_entity_poly.type
_entity_poly.pdbx_seq_one_letter_code
_entity_poly.pdbx_strand_id
1 'polypeptide(L)'
;MGILIYLVPASALWALIATALAFVRGRQLRAESSELASTQDRLGSYQAALSQQKARAAATTLELESLQRSYAVLKQSLEQQEQNASEQQEQNASEQQAATAGQVIPMVLVQRLDIASEIGTLFGHVARVARILRRYSAYSRGHNAPEPATARYDLHWLADCLHSFDQLGHALVHGNVAALITACQDLLSMYEHYLKDGSGYNSRDTFQRLSHDVPLSEATDAIRSIIVKATLAQDVQDAVQNDEVTANVG
;
A
#
# COMPACT_ATOMS: atom_id res chain seq x y z
N MET A 1 77.03 -37.03 14.30
CA MET A 1 75.67 -37.40 14.74
C MET A 1 74.94 -36.32 15.55
N GLY A 2 75.59 -35.26 16.06
CA GLY A 2 74.93 -34.23 16.89
C GLY A 2 74.14 -33.13 16.14
N ILE A 3 74.43 -32.88 14.85
CA ILE A 3 73.81 -31.77 14.10
C ILE A 3 72.37 -32.11 13.63
N LEU A 4 72.08 -33.38 13.38
CA LEU A 4 70.77 -33.84 12.91
C LEU A 4 69.68 -33.75 14.00
N ILE A 5 70.04 -33.81 15.27
CA ILE A 5 69.08 -33.80 16.40
C ILE A 5 68.47 -32.40 16.59
N TYR A 6 69.19 -31.32 16.24
CA TYR A 6 68.68 -29.95 16.33
C TYR A 6 67.99 -29.48 15.04
N LEU A 7 68.27 -30.14 13.90
CA LEU A 7 67.70 -29.74 12.61
C LEU A 7 66.20 -30.07 12.51
N VAL A 8 65.80 -31.23 13.05
CA VAL A 8 64.40 -31.69 13.06
C VAL A 8 63.47 -30.75 13.86
N PRO A 9 63.73 -30.40 15.13
CA PRO A 9 62.88 -29.48 15.87
C PRO A 9 62.87 -28.06 15.28
N ALA A 10 63.99 -27.60 14.71
CA ALA A 10 64.03 -26.32 14.02
C ALA A 10 63.12 -26.30 12.79
N SER A 11 63.13 -27.36 11.97
CA SER A 11 62.26 -27.49 10.79
C SER A 11 60.76 -27.55 11.15
N ALA A 12 60.43 -28.23 12.25
CA ALA A 12 59.06 -28.31 12.77
C ALA A 12 58.55 -26.96 13.25
N LEU A 13 59.40 -26.18 13.93
CA LEU A 13 59.06 -24.82 14.37
C LEU A 13 58.78 -23.89 13.18
N TRP A 14 59.62 -23.94 12.15
CA TRP A 14 59.39 -23.18 10.90
C TRP A 14 58.10 -23.60 10.18
N ALA A 15 57.78 -24.89 10.15
CA ALA A 15 56.54 -25.39 9.55
C ALA A 15 55.29 -24.90 10.29
N LEU A 16 55.33 -24.87 11.63
CA LEU A 16 54.23 -24.32 12.44
C LEU A 16 54.04 -22.82 12.21
N ILE A 17 55.14 -22.06 12.16
CA ILE A 17 55.11 -20.63 11.85
C ILE A 17 54.52 -20.39 10.46
N ALA A 18 54.99 -21.13 9.45
CA ALA A 18 54.49 -21.02 8.08
C ALA A 18 52.99 -21.36 7.97
N THR A 19 52.54 -22.38 8.69
CA THR A 19 51.13 -22.79 8.72
C THR A 19 50.25 -21.73 9.38
N ALA A 20 50.69 -21.15 10.50
CA ALA A 20 49.99 -20.06 11.17
C ALA A 20 49.88 -18.83 10.26
N LEU A 21 50.97 -18.46 9.57
CA LEU A 21 51.03 -17.33 8.65
C LEU A 21 50.12 -17.55 7.44
N ALA A 22 50.11 -18.76 6.86
CA ALA A 22 49.22 -19.12 5.77
C ALA A 22 47.75 -19.09 6.20
N PHE A 23 47.44 -19.53 7.42
CA PHE A 23 46.08 -19.48 7.96
C PHE A 23 45.59 -18.05 8.16
N VAL A 24 46.39 -17.19 8.78
CA VAL A 24 46.04 -15.76 8.99
C VAL A 24 45.86 -15.05 7.65
N ARG A 25 46.79 -15.25 6.72
CA ARG A 25 46.72 -14.63 5.39
C ARG A 25 45.55 -15.17 4.56
N GLY A 26 45.23 -16.46 4.68
CA GLY A 26 44.05 -17.06 4.05
C GLY A 26 42.73 -16.51 4.59
N ARG A 27 42.65 -16.22 5.90
CA ARG A 27 41.47 -15.55 6.48
C ARG A 27 41.33 -14.11 6.01
N GLN A 28 42.43 -13.39 5.90
CA GLN A 28 42.43 -12.00 5.40
C GLN A 28 41.99 -11.94 3.93
N LEU A 29 42.54 -12.79 3.07
CA LEU A 29 42.14 -12.87 1.66
C LEU A 29 40.67 -13.28 1.50
N ARG A 30 40.15 -14.16 2.36
CA ARG A 30 38.72 -14.50 2.36
C ARG A 30 37.85 -13.31 2.75
N ALA A 31 38.26 -12.53 3.76
CA ALA A 31 37.54 -11.33 4.15
C ALA A 31 37.48 -10.30 3.00
N GLU A 32 38.62 -10.02 2.36
CA GLU A 32 38.71 -9.12 1.21
C GLU A 32 37.89 -9.63 0.01
N SER A 33 37.93 -10.95 -0.28
CA SER A 33 37.11 -11.54 -1.34
C SER A 33 35.61 -11.46 -1.07
N SER A 34 35.20 -11.58 0.20
CA SER A 34 33.80 -11.48 0.59
C SER A 34 33.27 -10.05 0.47
N GLU A 35 34.13 -9.06 0.73
CA GLU A 35 33.80 -7.66 0.56
C GLU A 35 33.61 -7.33 -0.93
N LEU A 36 34.53 -7.76 -1.79
CA LEU A 36 34.42 -7.60 -3.24
C LEU A 36 33.16 -8.27 -3.80
N ALA A 37 32.86 -9.51 -3.40
CA ALA A 37 31.63 -10.19 -3.79
C ALA A 37 30.38 -9.39 -3.38
N SER A 38 30.35 -8.88 -2.15
CA SER A 38 29.22 -8.08 -1.65
C SER A 38 29.04 -6.75 -2.41
N THR A 39 30.13 -6.12 -2.87
CA THR A 39 30.04 -4.91 -3.70
C THR A 39 29.52 -5.21 -5.10
N GLN A 40 29.93 -6.35 -5.68
CA GLN A 40 29.47 -6.79 -6.99
C GLN A 40 27.98 -7.15 -6.98
N ASP A 41 27.51 -7.83 -5.93
CA ASP A 41 26.08 -8.13 -5.74
C ASP A 41 25.25 -6.86 -5.61
N ARG A 42 25.75 -5.87 -4.85
CA ARG A 42 25.09 -4.56 -4.74
C ARG A 42 24.99 -3.87 -6.10
N LEU A 43 26.07 -3.83 -6.87
CA LEU A 43 26.05 -3.24 -8.22
C LEU A 43 25.05 -3.94 -9.14
N GLY A 44 24.98 -5.27 -9.10
CA GLY A 44 23.98 -6.04 -9.85
C GLY A 44 22.55 -5.68 -9.44
N SER A 45 22.29 -5.54 -8.14
CA SER A 45 20.98 -5.14 -7.63
C SER A 45 20.58 -3.72 -8.07
N TYR A 46 21.53 -2.77 -8.10
CA TYR A 46 21.29 -1.41 -8.58
C TYR A 46 21.02 -1.37 -10.08
N GLN A 47 21.74 -2.17 -10.87
CA GLN A 47 21.51 -2.28 -12.30
C GLN A 47 20.14 -2.89 -12.61
N ALA A 48 19.75 -3.94 -11.87
CA ALA A 48 18.43 -4.53 -11.98
C ALA A 48 17.32 -3.52 -11.61
N ALA A 49 17.46 -2.80 -10.50
CA ALA A 49 16.52 -1.76 -10.10
C ALA A 49 16.39 -0.64 -11.17
N LEU A 50 17.51 -0.23 -11.78
CA LEU A 50 17.51 0.78 -12.84
C LEU A 50 16.81 0.29 -14.11
N SER A 51 17.05 -0.96 -14.52
CA SER A 51 16.33 -1.58 -15.64
C SER A 51 14.83 -1.68 -15.38
N GLN A 52 14.43 -2.00 -14.15
CA GLN A 52 13.03 -2.07 -13.75
C GLN A 52 12.36 -0.69 -13.78
N GLN A 53 13.04 0.37 -13.33
CA GLN A 53 12.54 1.74 -13.44
C GLN A 53 12.38 2.18 -14.90
N LYS A 54 13.35 1.86 -15.76
CA LYS A 54 13.25 2.14 -17.20
C LYS A 54 12.06 1.41 -17.83
N ALA A 55 11.82 0.15 -17.48
CA ALA A 55 10.66 -0.61 -17.96
C ALA A 55 9.33 -0.01 -17.50
N ARG A 56 9.25 0.44 -16.23
CA ARG A 56 8.07 1.14 -15.71
C ARG A 56 7.81 2.47 -16.43
N ALA A 57 8.86 3.25 -16.69
CA ALA A 57 8.73 4.48 -17.45
C ALA A 57 8.19 4.24 -18.87
N ALA A 58 8.69 3.21 -19.56
CA ALA A 58 8.19 2.82 -20.89
C ALA A 58 6.73 2.31 -20.85
N ALA A 59 6.33 1.61 -19.79
CA ALA A 59 4.94 1.20 -19.61
C ALA A 59 4.01 2.41 -19.42
N THR A 60 4.42 3.38 -18.58
CA THR A 60 3.62 4.60 -18.34
C THR A 60 3.45 5.45 -19.59
N THR A 61 4.42 5.50 -20.51
CA THR A 61 4.27 6.23 -21.77
C THR A 61 3.22 5.59 -22.69
N LEU A 62 3.16 4.25 -22.73
CA LEU A 62 2.15 3.55 -23.51
C LEU A 62 0.74 3.72 -22.93
N GLU A 63 0.63 3.77 -21.60
CA GLU A 63 -0.64 4.07 -20.93
C GLU A 63 -1.11 5.50 -21.24
N LEU A 64 -0.20 6.48 -21.27
CA LEU A 64 -0.57 7.85 -21.64
C LEU A 64 -1.03 7.95 -23.10
N GLU A 65 -0.36 7.25 -24.02
CA GLU A 65 -0.79 7.21 -25.43
C GLU A 65 -2.17 6.55 -25.59
N SER A 66 -2.44 5.45 -24.87
CA SER A 66 -3.74 4.80 -24.93
C SER A 66 -4.84 5.69 -24.32
N LEU A 67 -4.53 6.39 -23.23
CA LEU A 67 -5.44 7.34 -22.61
C LEU A 67 -5.74 8.52 -23.54
N GLN A 68 -4.72 9.06 -24.21
CA GLN A 68 -4.88 10.13 -25.19
C GLN A 68 -5.74 9.70 -26.38
N ARG A 69 -5.59 8.46 -26.87
CA ARG A 69 -6.47 7.90 -27.91
C ARG A 69 -7.90 7.78 -27.43
N SER A 70 -8.12 7.27 -26.22
CA SER A 70 -9.46 7.14 -25.64
C SER A 70 -10.15 8.51 -25.48
N TYR A 71 -9.39 9.53 -25.07
CA TYR A 71 -9.89 10.90 -24.96
C TYR A 71 -10.26 11.50 -26.32
N ALA A 72 -9.44 11.29 -27.36
CA ALA A 72 -9.75 11.75 -28.72
C ALA A 72 -11.03 11.11 -29.27
N VAL A 73 -11.22 9.80 -29.05
CA VAL A 73 -12.44 9.09 -29.44
C VAL A 73 -13.67 9.61 -28.67
N LEU A 74 -13.53 9.83 -27.37
CA LEU A 74 -14.62 10.38 -26.55
C LEU A 74 -15.01 11.78 -27.03
N LYS A 75 -14.03 12.63 -27.31
CA LYS A 75 -14.27 13.98 -27.84
C LYS A 75 -15.01 13.92 -29.18
N GLN A 76 -14.59 13.06 -30.10
CA GLN A 76 -15.27 12.88 -31.38
C GLN A 76 -16.71 12.38 -31.20
N SER A 77 -16.96 11.47 -30.26
CA SER A 77 -18.32 10.98 -29.97
C SER A 77 -19.23 12.07 -29.39
N LEU A 78 -18.69 12.98 -28.57
CA LEU A 78 -19.42 14.13 -28.05
C LEU A 78 -19.75 15.15 -29.14
N GLU A 79 -18.78 15.49 -30.00
CA GLU A 79 -19.00 16.38 -31.15
C GLU A 79 -20.06 15.79 -32.10
N GLN A 80 -20.05 14.48 -32.31
CA GLN A 80 -21.05 13.79 -33.12
C GLN A 80 -22.44 13.75 -32.44
N GLN A 81 -22.50 13.63 -31.12
CA GLN A 81 -23.74 13.72 -30.36
C GLN A 81 -24.32 15.14 -30.41
N GLU A 82 -23.50 16.18 -30.32
CA GLU A 82 -23.91 17.57 -30.45
C GLU A 82 -24.42 17.86 -31.87
N GLN A 83 -23.76 17.37 -32.92
CA GLN A 83 -24.23 17.50 -34.30
C GLN A 83 -25.56 16.75 -34.53
N ASN A 84 -25.68 15.51 -34.04
CA ASN A 84 -26.94 14.77 -34.13
C ASN A 84 -28.07 15.43 -33.33
N ALA A 85 -27.77 16.06 -32.18
CA ALA A 85 -28.75 16.83 -31.41
C ALA A 85 -29.17 18.12 -32.14
N SER A 86 -28.24 18.76 -32.86
CA SER A 86 -28.50 19.93 -33.70
C SER A 86 -29.40 19.58 -34.89
N GLU A 87 -29.13 18.47 -35.57
CA GLU A 87 -29.93 17.95 -36.69
C GLU A 87 -31.32 17.48 -36.21
N GLN A 88 -31.42 16.91 -35.01
CA GLN A 88 -32.71 16.59 -34.38
C GLN A 88 -33.47 17.84 -33.93
N GLN A 89 -32.78 18.91 -33.53
CA GLN A 89 -33.41 20.21 -33.23
C GLN A 89 -33.93 20.92 -34.48
N GLU A 90 -33.23 20.84 -35.62
CA GLU A 90 -33.74 21.39 -36.88
C GLU A 90 -34.90 20.57 -37.48
N GLN A 91 -34.92 19.24 -37.29
CA GLN A 91 -36.05 18.41 -37.71
C GLN A 91 -37.28 18.55 -36.79
N ASN A 92 -37.08 18.72 -35.48
CA ASN A 92 -38.18 18.89 -34.51
C ASN A 92 -38.68 20.34 -34.36
N ALA A 93 -37.96 21.34 -34.91
CA ALA A 93 -38.39 22.74 -34.96
C ALA A 93 -39.64 22.98 -35.85
N SER A 94 -40.08 21.96 -36.60
CA SER A 94 -41.31 22.02 -37.39
C SER A 94 -42.57 21.59 -36.62
N GLU A 95 -42.46 20.91 -35.45
CA GLU A 95 -43.65 20.31 -34.81
C GLU A 95 -43.84 20.51 -33.28
N GLN A 96 -42.88 20.98 -32.49
CA GLN A 96 -43.11 21.11 -31.03
C GLN A 96 -42.65 22.44 -30.43
N GLN A 97 -43.35 23.51 -30.77
CA GLN A 97 -43.32 24.78 -30.04
C GLN A 97 -44.39 24.83 -28.95
N ALA A 98 -44.58 23.77 -28.14
CA ALA A 98 -45.56 23.77 -27.04
C ALA A 98 -45.39 22.62 -26.03
N ALA A 99 -44.23 22.42 -25.41
CA ALA A 99 -44.16 21.64 -24.17
C ALA A 99 -42.87 21.94 -23.39
N THR A 100 -43.04 22.68 -22.31
CA THR A 100 -42.40 22.48 -21.00
C THR A 100 -40.88 22.32 -20.93
N ALA A 101 -40.27 23.37 -20.37
CA ALA A 101 -39.12 23.29 -19.49
C ALA A 101 -39.18 22.04 -18.58
N GLY A 102 -38.09 21.27 -18.56
CA GLY A 102 -37.96 20.12 -17.67
C GLY A 102 -37.47 18.88 -18.38
N GLN A 103 -36.24 18.90 -18.90
CA GLN A 103 -35.53 17.66 -19.17
C GLN A 103 -34.20 17.70 -18.42
N VAL A 104 -34.34 17.27 -17.16
CA VAL A 104 -33.29 16.89 -16.24
C VAL A 104 -32.30 16.01 -17.01
N ILE A 105 -31.07 16.48 -17.11
CA ILE A 105 -29.94 15.64 -17.53
C ILE A 105 -29.99 14.41 -16.61
N PRO A 106 -30.11 13.18 -17.11
CA PRO A 106 -29.83 12.01 -16.30
C PRO A 106 -28.32 12.07 -16.07
N MET A 107 -27.91 12.81 -15.04
CA MET A 107 -26.62 12.64 -14.42
C MET A 107 -26.64 11.20 -13.98
N VAL A 108 -26.00 10.35 -14.79
CA VAL A 108 -25.75 8.94 -14.52
C VAL A 108 -25.46 8.84 -13.04
N LEU A 109 -26.44 8.32 -12.30
CA LEU A 109 -26.47 8.22 -10.85
C LEU A 109 -25.51 7.11 -10.41
N VAL A 110 -24.26 7.20 -10.85
CA VAL A 110 -23.16 6.62 -10.10
C VAL A 110 -22.84 7.68 -9.07
N GLN A 111 -23.55 7.66 -7.93
CA GLN A 111 -23.03 8.25 -6.71
C GLN A 111 -21.69 7.58 -6.44
N ARG A 112 -20.63 8.12 -7.03
CA ARG A 112 -19.26 7.78 -6.65
C ARG A 112 -19.15 8.23 -5.22
N LEU A 113 -19.17 7.28 -4.30
CA LEU A 113 -18.89 7.52 -2.89
C LEU A 113 -17.55 8.30 -2.82
N ASP A 114 -17.63 9.60 -2.51
CA ASP A 114 -16.44 10.47 -2.50
C ASP A 114 -15.67 10.27 -1.19
N ILE A 115 -14.89 9.18 -1.17
CA ILE A 115 -14.05 8.76 -0.04
C ILE A 115 -12.55 8.80 -0.41
N ALA A 116 -12.18 9.42 -1.52
CA ALA A 116 -10.81 9.40 -2.03
C ALA A 116 -9.81 9.99 -1.03
N SER A 117 -10.19 11.07 -0.34
CA SER A 117 -9.39 11.68 0.72
C SER A 117 -9.15 10.74 1.89
N GLU A 118 -10.20 10.08 2.38
CA GLU A 118 -10.15 9.18 3.53
C GLU A 118 -9.33 7.94 3.21
N ILE A 119 -9.52 7.38 2.01
CA ILE A 119 -8.70 6.27 1.52
C ILE A 119 -7.23 6.69 1.42
N GLY A 120 -6.94 7.91 0.95
CA GLY A 120 -5.58 8.46 0.95
C GLY A 120 -4.97 8.54 2.34
N THR A 121 -5.74 9.01 3.33
CA THR A 121 -5.33 9.04 4.74
C THR A 121 -5.04 7.64 5.31
N LEU A 122 -5.89 6.66 4.98
CA LEU A 122 -5.72 5.26 5.37
C LEU A 122 -4.47 4.63 4.74
N PHE A 123 -4.22 4.87 3.45
CA PHE A 123 -2.97 4.44 2.81
C PHE A 123 -1.74 5.10 3.46
N GLY A 124 -1.84 6.37 3.84
CA GLY A 124 -0.81 7.06 4.62
C GLY A 124 -0.54 6.37 5.96
N HIS A 125 -1.61 5.95 6.66
CA HIS A 125 -1.50 5.19 7.90
C HIS A 125 -0.81 3.83 7.69
N VAL A 126 -1.23 3.05 6.69
CA VAL A 126 -0.59 1.77 6.33
C VAL A 126 0.91 1.95 6.03
N ALA A 127 1.26 3.00 5.28
CA ALA A 127 2.66 3.31 4.97
C ALA A 127 3.49 3.66 6.23
N ARG A 128 2.89 4.37 7.20
CA ARG A 128 3.52 4.66 8.50
C ARG A 128 3.76 3.36 9.28
N VAL A 129 2.75 2.50 9.40
CA VAL A 129 2.88 1.19 10.07
C VAL A 129 3.96 0.34 9.40
N ALA A 130 3.94 0.22 8.07
CA ALA A 130 4.94 -0.52 7.31
C ALA A 130 6.37 0.00 7.52
N ARG A 131 6.54 1.33 7.64
CA ARG A 131 7.84 1.94 7.94
C ARG A 131 8.35 1.52 9.31
N ILE A 132 7.47 1.45 10.31
CA ILE A 132 7.85 1.02 11.66
C ILE A 132 8.15 -0.48 11.70
N LEU A 133 7.32 -1.32 11.07
CA LEU A 133 7.61 -2.75 10.89
C LEU A 133 9.00 -2.96 10.28
N ARG A 134 9.35 -2.17 9.25
CA ARG A 134 10.69 -2.21 8.64
C ARG A 134 11.81 -1.82 9.61
N ARG A 135 11.59 -0.88 10.54
CA ARG A 135 12.59 -0.52 11.57
C ARG A 135 12.85 -1.66 12.55
N TYR A 136 11.86 -2.52 12.80
CA TYR A 136 12.02 -3.72 13.62
C TYR A 136 12.63 -4.90 12.85
N SER A 137 12.69 -4.85 11.51
CA SER A 137 13.31 -5.92 10.72
C SER A 137 14.82 -6.03 10.92
N ALA A 138 15.35 -7.26 10.81
CA ALA A 138 16.77 -7.58 10.87
C ALA A 138 17.63 -6.81 9.83
N TYR A 139 17.02 -6.36 8.73
CA TYR A 139 17.70 -5.61 7.67
C TYR A 139 18.03 -4.17 8.05
N SER A 140 17.25 -3.54 8.93
CA SER A 140 17.42 -2.11 9.28
C SER A 140 18.39 -1.89 10.44
N ARG A 141 18.59 -2.90 11.29
CA ARG A 141 19.35 -2.78 12.54
C ARG A 141 20.79 -3.29 12.45
N GLY A 142 21.15 -3.93 11.34
CA GLY A 142 22.35 -4.75 11.26
C GLY A 142 22.19 -6.00 12.13
N HIS A 143 22.81 -7.10 11.73
CA HIS A 143 22.59 -8.42 12.33
C HIS A 143 22.88 -8.51 13.86
N ASN A 144 23.47 -7.48 14.46
CA ASN A 144 24.04 -7.50 15.82
C ASN A 144 23.54 -6.40 16.77
N ALA A 145 22.59 -5.53 16.37
CA ALA A 145 22.07 -4.54 17.31
C ALA A 145 21.07 -5.21 18.28
N PRO A 146 21.09 -4.87 19.58
CA PRO A 146 20.19 -5.46 20.56
C PRO A 146 18.72 -5.15 20.19
N GLU A 147 17.91 -6.20 20.08
CA GLU A 147 16.49 -6.07 19.83
C GLU A 147 15.80 -5.49 21.08
N PRO A 148 14.91 -4.48 20.95
CA PRO A 148 14.11 -4.01 22.06
C PRO A 148 13.32 -5.18 22.66
N ALA A 149 13.28 -5.29 24.00
CA ALA A 149 12.53 -6.35 24.67
C ALA A 149 11.04 -6.41 24.29
N THR A 150 10.49 -5.30 23.78
CA THR A 150 9.09 -5.20 23.33
C THR A 150 8.89 -5.49 21.84
N ALA A 151 9.94 -5.66 21.04
CA ALA A 151 9.86 -5.72 19.58
C ALA A 151 8.93 -6.83 19.07
N ARG A 152 8.94 -8.00 19.72
CA ARG A 152 8.03 -9.11 19.40
C ARG A 152 6.56 -8.71 19.53
N TYR A 153 6.21 -8.00 20.61
CA TYR A 153 4.84 -7.55 20.85
C TYR A 153 4.47 -6.43 19.90
N ASP A 154 5.39 -5.50 19.65
CA ASP A 154 5.18 -4.38 18.73
C ASP A 154 4.92 -4.89 17.32
N LEU A 155 5.72 -5.85 16.86
CA LEU A 155 5.53 -6.50 15.56
C LEU A 155 4.18 -7.21 15.45
N HIS A 156 3.76 -7.91 16.51
CA HIS A 156 2.47 -8.59 16.53
C HIS A 156 1.31 -7.60 16.37
N TRP A 157 1.27 -6.56 17.20
CA TRP A 157 0.18 -5.57 17.17
C TRP A 157 0.20 -4.69 15.92
N LEU A 158 1.38 -4.36 15.40
CA LEU A 158 1.50 -3.63 14.12
C LEU A 158 1.07 -4.48 12.93
N ALA A 159 1.31 -5.79 12.95
CA ALA A 159 0.82 -6.70 11.90
C ALA A 159 -0.69 -6.90 12.00
N ASP A 160 -1.21 -7.10 13.21
CA ASP A 160 -2.64 -7.24 13.50
C ASP A 160 -3.43 -6.00 13.04
N CYS A 161 -2.87 -4.80 13.30
CA CYS A 161 -3.41 -3.53 12.83
C CYS A 161 -3.60 -3.45 11.30
N LEU A 162 -2.75 -4.15 10.52
CA LEU A 162 -2.86 -4.18 9.07
C LEU A 162 -3.77 -5.28 8.54
N HIS A 163 -4.05 -6.31 9.33
CA HIS A 163 -4.75 -7.52 8.86
C HIS A 163 -6.15 -7.20 8.33
N SER A 164 -6.88 -6.34 9.05
CA SER A 164 -8.27 -5.99 8.73
C SER A 164 -8.44 -5.07 7.51
N PHE A 165 -7.34 -4.54 6.94
CA PHE A 165 -7.42 -3.74 5.71
C PHE A 165 -7.73 -4.57 4.47
N ASP A 166 -7.51 -5.88 4.50
CA ASP A 166 -7.85 -6.78 3.39
C ASP A 166 -9.36 -6.78 3.10
N GLN A 167 -10.17 -6.86 4.15
CA GLN A 167 -11.64 -6.83 4.05
C GLN A 167 -12.14 -5.48 3.53
N LEU A 168 -11.50 -4.38 3.96
CA LEU A 168 -11.78 -3.04 3.45
C LEU A 168 -11.48 -2.95 1.94
N GLY A 169 -10.32 -3.45 1.51
CA GLY A 169 -9.93 -3.49 0.10
C GLY A 169 -10.90 -4.33 -0.73
N HIS A 170 -11.30 -5.49 -0.23
CA HIS A 170 -12.27 -6.35 -0.89
C HIS A 170 -13.63 -5.65 -1.06
N ALA A 171 -14.13 -4.98 -0.02
CA ALA A 171 -15.39 -4.24 -0.09
C ALA A 171 -15.35 -3.10 -1.12
N LEU A 172 -14.23 -2.37 -1.19
CA LEU A 172 -14.02 -1.29 -2.15
C LEU A 172 -13.98 -1.78 -3.59
N VAL A 173 -13.27 -2.88 -3.86
CA VAL A 173 -13.16 -3.46 -5.22
C VAL A 173 -14.52 -3.92 -5.74
N HIS A 174 -15.34 -4.51 -4.88
CA HIS A 174 -16.67 -5.01 -5.25
C HIS A 174 -17.77 -3.95 -5.19
N GLY A 175 -17.44 -2.72 -4.77
CA GLY A 175 -18.42 -1.63 -4.62
C GLY A 175 -19.54 -1.94 -3.62
N ASN A 176 -19.31 -2.84 -2.66
CA ASN A 176 -20.31 -3.26 -1.70
C ASN A 176 -20.32 -2.33 -0.48
N VAL A 177 -21.25 -1.39 -0.45
CA VAL A 177 -21.37 -0.37 0.60
C VAL A 177 -21.66 -0.98 1.97
N ALA A 178 -22.52 -2.01 2.04
CA ALA A 178 -22.82 -2.68 3.31
C ALA A 178 -21.59 -3.40 3.88
N ALA A 179 -20.85 -4.14 3.04
CA ALA A 179 -19.61 -4.80 3.45
C ALA A 179 -18.52 -3.78 3.84
N LEU A 180 -18.48 -2.62 3.17
CA LEU A 180 -17.57 -1.53 3.51
C LEU A 180 -17.86 -0.98 4.91
N ILE A 181 -19.13 -0.73 5.23
CA ILE A 181 -19.55 -0.25 6.55
C ILE A 181 -19.15 -1.26 7.63
N THR A 182 -19.44 -2.55 7.44
CA THR A 182 -19.08 -3.60 8.40
C THR A 182 -17.56 -3.66 8.61
N ALA A 183 -16.77 -3.70 7.53
CA ALA A 183 -15.31 -3.73 7.63
C ALA A 183 -14.74 -2.49 8.35
N CYS A 184 -15.29 -1.30 8.09
CA CYS A 184 -14.92 -0.08 8.79
C CYS A 184 -15.29 -0.12 10.29
N GLN A 185 -16.46 -0.64 10.64
CA GLN A 185 -16.90 -0.77 12.03
C GLN A 185 -16.01 -1.76 12.80
N ASP A 186 -15.66 -2.89 12.20
CA ASP A 186 -14.76 -3.88 12.80
C ASP A 186 -13.37 -3.29 13.03
N LEU A 187 -12.83 -2.58 12.04
CA LEU A 187 -11.54 -1.89 12.14
C LEU A 187 -11.56 -0.81 13.24
N LEU A 188 -12.64 -0.02 13.33
CA LEU A 188 -12.80 1.00 14.36
C LEU A 188 -12.86 0.38 15.76
N SER A 189 -13.65 -0.68 15.93
CA SER A 189 -13.77 -1.43 17.18
C SER A 189 -12.42 -1.98 17.65
N MET A 190 -11.65 -2.56 16.72
CA MET A 190 -10.31 -3.06 16.98
C MET A 190 -9.34 -1.96 17.42
N TYR A 191 -9.33 -0.81 16.75
CA TYR A 191 -8.45 0.31 17.10
C TYR A 191 -8.82 0.93 18.46
N GLU A 192 -10.12 1.03 18.77
CA GLU A 192 -10.55 1.46 20.08
C GLU A 192 -10.20 0.46 21.18
N HIS A 193 -10.23 -0.84 20.87
CA HIS A 193 -9.80 -1.88 21.79
C HIS A 193 -8.31 -1.76 22.11
N TYR A 194 -7.45 -1.51 21.12
CA TYR A 194 -6.02 -1.32 21.34
C TYR A 194 -5.69 -0.21 22.35
N LEU A 195 -6.50 0.85 22.40
CA LEU A 195 -6.29 1.95 23.34
C LEU A 195 -6.80 1.64 24.76
N LYS A 196 -7.70 0.66 24.91
CA LYS A 196 -8.36 0.29 26.17
C LYS A 196 -7.78 -0.99 26.78
N ASP A 197 -7.03 -1.76 26.00
CA ASP A 197 -6.41 -3.01 26.44
C ASP A 197 -5.51 -2.78 27.66
N GLY A 198 -5.75 -3.59 28.69
CA GLY A 198 -5.02 -3.62 29.95
C GLY A 198 -4.39 -4.99 30.23
N SER A 199 -4.32 -5.86 29.22
CA SER A 199 -3.77 -7.20 29.34
C SER A 199 -2.24 -7.19 29.56
N GLY A 200 -1.68 -8.28 30.08
CA GLY A 200 -0.24 -8.40 30.35
C GLY A 200 0.69 -8.22 29.12
N TYR A 201 0.12 -8.16 27.91
CA TYR A 201 0.81 -7.92 26.64
C TYR A 201 0.24 -6.67 25.93
N ASN A 202 0.02 -5.60 26.69
CA ASN A 202 -0.66 -4.35 26.31
C ASN A 202 -0.40 -3.86 24.88
N SER A 203 -1.39 -4.04 24.00
CA SER A 203 -1.47 -3.30 22.73
C SER A 203 -1.48 -1.78 22.97
N ARG A 204 -2.08 -1.33 24.08
CA ARG A 204 -2.08 0.06 24.52
C ARG A 204 -0.69 0.66 24.65
N ASP A 205 0.22 -0.05 25.32
CA ASP A 205 1.58 0.46 25.56
C ASP A 205 2.35 0.56 24.24
N THR A 206 2.06 -0.32 23.28
CA THR A 206 2.61 -0.28 21.92
C THR A 206 2.18 0.98 21.19
N PHE A 207 0.87 1.23 21.07
CA PHE A 207 0.36 2.38 20.33
C PHE A 207 0.53 3.70 21.07
N GLN A 208 0.63 3.72 22.40
CA GLN A 208 1.02 4.92 23.15
C GLN A 208 2.48 5.30 22.87
N ARG A 209 3.40 4.34 22.91
CA ARG A 209 4.82 4.59 22.62
C ARG A 209 5.06 4.97 21.16
N LEU A 210 4.33 4.36 20.24
CA LEU A 210 4.41 4.64 18.80
C LEU A 210 3.46 5.74 18.32
N SER A 211 2.75 6.42 19.22
CA SER A 211 1.71 7.41 18.89
C SER A 211 2.19 8.53 17.96
N HIS A 212 3.46 8.92 18.07
CA HIS A 212 4.07 9.92 17.18
C HIS A 212 4.34 9.39 15.77
N ASP A 213 4.77 8.14 15.66
CA ASP A 213 5.10 7.51 14.37
C ASP A 213 3.85 6.96 13.66
N VAL A 214 2.88 6.46 14.43
CA VAL A 214 1.64 5.80 13.98
C VAL A 214 0.46 6.38 14.77
N PRO A 215 -0.05 7.57 14.37
CA PRO A 215 -1.22 8.14 15.01
C PRO A 215 -2.47 7.33 14.63
N LEU A 216 -3.11 6.72 15.62
CA LEU A 216 -4.38 6.02 15.44
C LEU A 216 -5.56 6.99 15.29
N SER A 217 -5.48 8.19 15.87
CA SER A 217 -6.54 9.20 15.80
C SER A 217 -6.91 9.52 14.34
N GLU A 218 -5.91 9.88 13.53
CA GLU A 218 -6.08 10.23 12.11
C GLU A 218 -6.74 9.08 11.31
N ALA A 219 -6.39 7.83 11.61
CA ALA A 219 -7.01 6.67 10.97
C ALA A 219 -8.45 6.46 11.45
N THR A 220 -8.71 6.53 12.76
CA THR A 220 -10.08 6.39 13.30
C THR A 220 -11.02 7.48 12.81
N ASP A 221 -10.54 8.71 12.63
CA ASP A 221 -11.34 9.81 12.10
C ASP A 221 -11.67 9.61 10.61
N ALA A 222 -10.70 9.15 9.82
CA ALA A 222 -10.96 8.76 8.43
C ALA A 222 -11.97 7.59 8.33
N ILE A 223 -11.85 6.59 9.19
CA ILE A 223 -12.80 5.46 9.24
C ILE A 223 -14.21 5.94 9.58
N ARG A 224 -14.36 6.79 10.61
CA ARG A 224 -15.66 7.38 10.97
C ARG A 224 -16.25 8.18 9.82
N SER A 225 -15.44 8.97 9.11
CA SER A 225 -15.90 9.72 7.94
C SER A 225 -16.40 8.80 6.82
N ILE A 226 -15.68 7.70 6.52
CA ILE A 226 -16.13 6.70 5.55
C ILE A 226 -17.46 6.09 5.95
N ILE A 227 -17.63 5.70 7.21
CA ILE A 227 -18.88 5.11 7.71
C ILE A 227 -20.04 6.08 7.47
N VAL A 228 -19.90 7.35 7.89
CA VAL A 228 -20.96 8.37 7.73
C VAL A 228 -21.30 8.58 6.25
N LYS A 229 -20.30 8.70 5.37
CA LYS A 229 -20.52 8.88 3.93
C LYS A 229 -21.18 7.65 3.31
N ALA A 230 -20.77 6.46 3.71
CA ALA A 230 -21.30 5.20 3.21
C ALA A 230 -22.75 4.97 3.65
N THR A 231 -23.09 5.26 4.90
CA THR A 231 -24.47 5.16 5.40
C THR A 231 -25.39 6.16 4.69
N LEU A 232 -24.93 7.40 4.49
CA LEU A 232 -25.71 8.40 3.74
C LEU A 232 -25.96 7.98 2.29
N ALA A 233 -24.96 7.40 1.63
CA ALA A 233 -25.12 6.89 0.26
C ALA A 233 -26.10 5.71 0.21
N GLN A 234 -26.06 4.82 1.20
CA GLN A 234 -26.99 3.69 1.31
C GLN A 234 -28.43 4.16 1.55
N ASP A 235 -28.64 5.11 2.47
CA ASP A 235 -29.97 5.66 2.76
C ASP A 235 -30.60 6.33 1.52
N VAL A 236 -29.78 7.01 0.71
CA VAL A 236 -30.26 7.63 -0.55
C VAL A 236 -30.59 6.57 -1.60
N GLN A 237 -29.78 5.50 -1.71
CA GLN A 237 -30.09 4.38 -2.62
C GLN A 237 -31.41 3.70 -2.23
N ASP A 238 -31.60 3.44 -0.94
CA ASP A 238 -32.82 2.82 -0.42
C ASP A 238 -34.03 3.74 -0.65
N ALA A 239 -33.88 5.06 -0.50
CA ALA A 239 -34.96 6.03 -0.76
C ALA A 239 -35.36 6.07 -2.24
N VAL A 240 -34.39 6.11 -3.17
CA VAL A 240 -34.65 6.11 -4.62
C VAL A 240 -35.30 4.80 -5.07
N GLN A 241 -34.83 3.67 -4.55
CA GLN A 241 -35.37 2.36 -4.91
C GLN A 241 -36.81 2.18 -4.42
N ASN A 242 -37.16 2.74 -3.25
CA ASN A 242 -38.54 2.76 -2.77
C ASN A 242 -39.46 3.64 -3.61
N ASP A 243 -38.97 4.77 -4.13
CA ASP A 243 -39.75 5.71 -4.97
C ASP A 243 -39.98 5.16 -6.40
N GLU A 244 -39.02 4.40 -6.95
CA GLU A 244 -39.21 3.68 -8.22
C GLU A 244 -40.23 2.54 -8.09
N VAL A 245 -40.23 1.82 -6.97
CA VAL A 245 -41.18 0.72 -6.72
C VAL A 245 -42.60 1.25 -6.51
N THR A 246 -42.79 2.39 -5.85
CA THR A 246 -44.11 3.02 -5.72
C THR A 246 -44.61 3.60 -7.05
N ALA A 247 -43.72 4.15 -7.88
CA ALA A 247 -44.07 4.69 -9.20
C ALA A 247 -44.46 3.61 -10.23
N ASN A 248 -43.93 2.38 -10.13
CA ASN A 248 -44.22 1.29 -11.06
C ASN A 248 -45.46 0.44 -10.69
N VAL A 249 -46.06 0.68 -9.52
CA VAL A 249 -47.21 -0.06 -8.98
C VAL A 249 -48.51 0.76 -9.01
N GLY A 250 -48.44 2.05 -9.36
CA GLY A 250 -49.61 2.93 -9.57
C GLY A 250 -50.05 2.97 -11.03
#